data_AF-A0A358M8L2-F1
#
_entry.id   AF-A0A358M8L2-F1
#
_cell.length_a   1.000
_cell.length_b   1.000
_cell.length_c   1.000
_cell.angle_alpha   90.00
_cell.angle_beta   90.00
_cell.angle_gamma   90.00
#
_symmetry.space_group_name_H-M   'P 1'
#
loop_
_entity.id
_entity.type
_entity.pdbx_description
1 polymer ?
#
loop_
_entity_poly.entity_id
_entity_poly.type
_entity_poly.pdbx_seq_one_letter_code
_entity_poly.pdbx_strand_id
1 'polypeptide(L)'
;MRKRSRSWPDNMESRRRRRSFIPEKPERKRPPAYLPSGVTLIQRRLPYMYDTVIVGAGPAGMTAALYLLRLGRRVLLLESDSFGGQIASSPSVANYPGIPNIAGLDFADALLSQVTELGADIDVTCVTGLRKIGGGFEVICENGAFSCKTVILATGVRHRTLGLPEEDRYIGRGISFCAICDGPFYKGKAAAVVGGGNSALQEALYLSGICA
;
A
#
# COMPACT_ATOMS: atom_id res chain seq x y z
N MET A 1 50.64 14.79 35.99
CA MET A 1 50.94 13.35 35.81
C MET A 1 50.24 12.84 34.55
N ARG A 2 50.98 12.08 33.75
CA ARG A 2 50.81 11.62 32.34
C ARG A 2 49.39 11.34 31.81
N LYS A 3 49.07 12.00 30.67
CA LYS A 3 48.11 11.55 29.65
C LYS A 3 48.60 10.23 29.03
N ARG A 4 47.73 9.23 28.86
CA ARG A 4 47.99 8.05 28.00
C ARG A 4 47.11 8.14 26.76
N SER A 5 47.72 8.61 25.67
CA SER A 5 47.24 8.45 24.30
C SER A 5 47.39 6.98 23.89
N ARG A 6 46.29 6.33 23.47
CA ARG A 6 46.37 5.08 22.71
C ARG A 6 46.43 5.44 21.23
N SER A 7 47.63 5.34 20.67
CA SER A 7 47.90 5.37 19.24
C SER A 7 47.32 4.12 18.59
N TRP A 8 46.54 4.32 17.52
CA TRP A 8 46.18 3.26 16.58
C TRP A 8 47.38 2.99 15.66
N PRO A 9 47.80 1.74 15.43
CA PRO A 9 48.80 1.46 14.42
C PRO A 9 48.17 1.53 13.02
N ASP A 10 48.69 2.46 12.22
CA ASP A 10 48.63 2.44 10.76
C ASP A 10 49.13 1.09 10.24
N ASN A 11 48.30 0.40 9.48
CA ASN A 11 48.77 -0.68 8.61
C ASN A 11 47.95 -0.68 7.32
N MET A 12 48.25 0.33 6.51
CA MET A 12 47.63 0.61 5.23
C MET A 12 48.28 -0.20 4.09
N GLU A 13 48.66 -1.46 4.32
CA GLU A 13 49.37 -2.22 3.27
C GLU A 13 49.31 -3.75 3.44
N SER A 14 48.13 -4.37 3.37
CA SER A 14 48.02 -5.84 3.14
C SER A 14 46.65 -6.38 2.71
N ARG A 15 45.71 -5.55 2.23
CA ARG A 15 44.35 -6.02 1.87
C ARG A 15 43.98 -5.88 0.38
N ARG A 16 44.97 -6.00 -0.51
CA ARG A 16 44.69 -6.32 -1.92
C ARG A 16 44.78 -7.84 -2.11
N ARG A 17 43.71 -8.41 -2.66
CA ARG A 17 43.48 -9.83 -3.02
C ARG A 17 42.83 -10.69 -1.92
N ARG A 18 41.49 -10.69 -1.93
CA ARG A 18 40.62 -11.87 -1.79
C ARG A 18 39.23 -11.44 -2.26
N ARG A 19 38.87 -11.80 -3.51
CA ARG A 19 37.47 -11.76 -3.97
C ARG A 19 36.74 -12.80 -3.13
N SER A 20 36.02 -12.37 -2.10
CA SER A 20 35.13 -13.23 -1.34
C SER A 20 33.89 -13.50 -2.16
N PHE A 21 33.74 -14.75 -2.57
CA PHE A 21 32.52 -15.34 -3.11
C PHE A 21 31.38 -15.07 -2.12
N ILE A 22 30.42 -14.21 -2.50
CA ILE A 22 29.19 -14.00 -1.75
C ILE A 22 28.21 -15.05 -2.28
N PRO A 23 27.76 -16.02 -1.47
CA PRO A 23 26.70 -16.92 -1.92
C PRO A 23 25.42 -16.10 -2.09
N GLU A 24 24.78 -16.20 -3.25
CA GLU A 24 23.44 -15.67 -3.47
C GLU A 24 22.49 -16.23 -2.40
N LYS A 25 21.77 -15.35 -1.71
CA LYS A 25 20.73 -15.78 -0.78
C LYS A 25 19.65 -16.51 -1.58
N PRO A 26 19.18 -17.69 -1.14
CA PRO A 26 18.08 -18.38 -1.82
C PRO A 26 16.87 -17.45 -1.86
N GLU A 27 16.36 -17.27 -3.07
CA GLU A 27 15.19 -16.48 -3.38
C GLU A 27 14.02 -16.97 -2.53
N ARG A 28 13.52 -16.12 -1.62
CA ARG A 28 12.32 -16.44 -0.84
C ARG A 28 11.15 -16.48 -1.82
N LYS A 29 10.73 -17.67 -2.23
CA LYS A 29 9.47 -17.89 -2.93
C LYS A 29 8.35 -17.29 -2.07
N ARG A 30 7.82 -16.14 -2.49
CA ARG A 30 6.62 -15.55 -1.88
C ARG A 30 5.46 -16.51 -2.12
N PRO A 31 4.57 -16.73 -1.14
CA PRO A 31 3.37 -17.52 -1.38
C PRO A 31 2.57 -16.89 -2.54
N PRO A 32 1.87 -17.67 -3.36
CA PRO A 32 1.08 -17.13 -4.46
C PRO A 32 0.07 -16.13 -3.89
N ALA A 33 -0.02 -14.96 -4.53
CA ALA A 33 -1.07 -13.99 -4.22
C ALA A 33 -2.43 -14.67 -4.33
N TYR A 34 -3.29 -14.51 -3.32
CA TYR A 34 -4.65 -14.99 -3.36
C TYR A 34 -5.39 -14.25 -4.49
N LEU A 35 -5.77 -14.98 -5.54
CA LEU A 35 -6.60 -14.47 -6.62
C LEU A 35 -8.04 -14.88 -6.35
N PRO A 36 -8.98 -13.93 -6.17
CA PRO A 36 -10.39 -14.27 -6.08
C PRO A 36 -10.89 -14.90 -7.39
N SER A 37 -11.91 -15.74 -7.27
CA SER A 37 -12.55 -16.43 -8.40
C SER A 37 -13.03 -15.42 -9.45
N GLY A 38 -12.53 -15.54 -10.69
CA GLY A 38 -12.92 -14.67 -11.81
C GLY A 38 -11.83 -13.70 -12.29
N VAL A 39 -10.70 -13.59 -11.59
CA VAL A 39 -9.56 -12.76 -12.04
C VAL A 39 -8.73 -13.53 -13.07
N THR A 40 -8.62 -13.00 -14.29
CA THR A 40 -7.76 -13.55 -15.34
C THR A 40 -6.46 -12.74 -15.43
N LEU A 41 -5.31 -13.37 -15.16
CA LEU A 41 -4.00 -12.77 -15.40
C LEU A 41 -3.78 -12.60 -16.90
N ILE A 42 -3.51 -11.37 -17.34
CA ILE A 42 -3.34 -11.08 -18.76
C ILE A 42 -1.98 -11.61 -19.24
N GLN A 43 -2.00 -12.50 -20.23
CA GLN A 43 -0.81 -12.81 -21.02
C GLN A 43 -0.39 -11.56 -21.79
N ARG A 44 0.83 -11.07 -21.51
CA ARG A 44 1.45 -9.91 -22.17
C ARG A 44 1.33 -9.96 -23.70
N ARG A 45 0.37 -9.22 -24.24
CA ARG A 45 0.31 -8.88 -25.67
C ARG A 45 0.31 -7.36 -25.79
N LEU A 46 1.40 -6.80 -26.31
CA LEU A 46 1.35 -5.53 -27.01
C LEU A 46 0.95 -5.81 -28.47
N PRO A 47 0.14 -4.94 -29.11
CA PRO A 47 0.18 -3.50 -28.94
C PRO A 47 -1.22 -2.91 -28.69
N TYR A 48 -1.65 -2.85 -27.44
CA TYR A 48 -2.80 -2.02 -27.09
C TYR A 48 -2.44 -1.03 -25.98
N MET A 49 -2.51 0.25 -26.34
CA MET A 49 -2.39 1.36 -25.41
C MET A 49 -3.69 1.48 -24.62
N TYR A 50 -3.62 1.41 -23.30
CA TYR A 50 -4.77 1.63 -22.43
C TYR A 50 -5.27 3.08 -22.55
N ASP A 51 -6.57 3.30 -22.35
CA ASP A 51 -7.05 4.67 -22.21
C ASP A 51 -6.55 5.24 -20.88
N THR A 52 -6.62 4.44 -19.80
CA THR A 52 -6.12 4.83 -18.49
C THR A 52 -5.47 3.67 -17.77
N VAL A 53 -4.30 3.91 -17.18
CA VAL A 53 -3.71 3.02 -16.17
C VAL A 53 -3.90 3.65 -14.79
N ILE A 54 -4.39 2.86 -13.84
CA ILE A 54 -4.63 3.29 -12.47
C ILE A 54 -3.64 2.55 -11.58
N VAL A 55 -2.87 3.30 -10.78
CA VAL A 55 -1.86 2.74 -9.88
C VAL A 55 -2.39 2.77 -8.45
N GLY A 56 -2.70 1.59 -7.91
CA GLY A 56 -3.28 1.36 -6.59
C GLY A 56 -4.75 0.93 -6.68
N ALA A 57 -5.07 -0.21 -6.07
CA ALA A 57 -6.40 -0.82 -6.04
C ALA A 57 -7.07 -0.70 -4.66
N GLY A 58 -6.93 0.46 -4.02
CA GLY A 58 -7.78 0.87 -2.90
C GLY A 58 -9.12 1.45 -3.36
N PRO A 59 -9.96 1.96 -2.44
CA PRO A 59 -11.27 2.53 -2.77
C PRO A 59 -11.21 3.64 -3.82
N ALA A 60 -10.18 4.50 -3.77
CA ALA A 60 -9.98 5.56 -4.74
C ALA A 60 -9.72 5.02 -6.16
N GLY A 61 -8.81 4.04 -6.30
CA GLY A 61 -8.45 3.46 -7.59
C GLY A 61 -9.57 2.62 -8.19
N MET A 62 -10.21 1.78 -7.38
CA MET A 62 -11.35 0.98 -7.82
C MET A 62 -12.56 1.85 -8.19
N THR A 63 -12.82 2.93 -7.46
CA THR A 63 -13.88 3.89 -7.83
C THR A 63 -13.55 4.59 -9.14
N ALA A 64 -12.30 5.03 -9.34
CA ALA A 64 -11.88 5.60 -10.62
C ALA A 64 -12.04 4.61 -11.78
N ALA A 65 -11.66 3.34 -11.58
CA ALA A 65 -11.85 2.27 -12.56
C ALA A 65 -13.34 2.08 -12.89
N LEU A 66 -14.20 1.98 -11.88
CA LEU A 66 -15.65 1.82 -12.01
C LEU A 66 -16.24 2.87 -12.95
N TYR A 67 -15.92 4.15 -12.74
CA TYR A 67 -16.44 5.23 -13.55
C TYR A 67 -15.88 5.22 -14.98
N LEU A 68 -14.59 4.95 -15.15
CA LEU A 68 -13.96 4.90 -16.48
C LEU A 68 -14.49 3.73 -17.32
N LEU A 69 -14.71 2.56 -16.71
CA LEU A 69 -15.30 1.40 -17.39
C LEU A 69 -16.74 1.66 -17.82
N ARG A 70 -17.55 2.35 -16.99
CA ARG A 70 -18.90 2.78 -17.36
C ARG A 70 -18.93 3.76 -18.54
N LEU A 71 -17.82 4.47 -18.79
CA LEU A 71 -17.64 5.33 -19.96
C LEU A 71 -17.06 4.58 -21.18
N GLY A 72 -16.97 3.25 -21.11
CA GLY A 72 -16.43 2.40 -22.18
C GLY A 72 -14.93 2.56 -22.38
N ARG A 73 -14.18 3.03 -21.37
CA ARG A 73 -12.71 3.15 -21.45
C ARG A 73 -12.04 1.84 -21.13
N ARG A 74 -10.91 1.58 -21.80
CA ARG A 74 -10.03 0.45 -21.44
C ARG A 74 -9.14 0.84 -20.28
N VAL A 75 -9.34 0.18 -19.15
CA VAL A 75 -8.68 0.50 -17.88
C VAL A 75 -7.82 -0.68 -17.44
N LEU A 76 -6.56 -0.39 -17.11
CA LEU A 76 -5.68 -1.30 -16.38
C LEU A 76 -5.57 -0.82 -14.93
N LEU A 77 -5.93 -1.66 -13.97
CA LEU A 77 -5.77 -1.44 -12.55
C LEU A 77 -4.56 -2.22 -12.04
N LEU A 78 -3.56 -1.51 -11.53
CA LEU A 78 -2.32 -2.10 -11.01
C LEU A 78 -2.32 -2.07 -9.48
N GLU A 79 -1.98 -3.19 -8.84
CA GLU A 79 -1.76 -3.26 -7.39
C GLU A 79 -0.45 -3.99 -7.08
N SER A 80 0.25 -3.52 -6.05
CA SER A 80 1.53 -4.08 -5.60
C SER A 80 1.40 -5.26 -4.62
N ASP A 81 0.28 -5.35 -3.91
CA ASP A 81 0.08 -6.30 -2.82
C ASP A 81 -1.38 -6.81 -2.82
N SER A 82 -2.15 -6.56 -1.76
CA SER A 82 -3.56 -6.93 -1.66
C SER A 82 -4.50 -5.81 -2.14
N PHE A 83 -5.61 -6.21 -2.77
CA PHE A 83 -6.69 -5.30 -3.13
C PHE A 83 -7.37 -4.68 -1.89
N GLY A 84 -7.95 -3.50 -2.05
CA GLY A 84 -8.62 -2.76 -0.98
C GLY A 84 -7.75 -1.73 -0.27
N GLY A 85 -6.43 -1.81 -0.38
CA GLY A 85 -5.53 -0.88 0.33
C GLY A 85 -5.77 -0.92 1.85
N GLN A 86 -5.74 0.24 2.51
CA GLN A 86 -5.84 0.29 3.98
C GLN A 86 -7.17 -0.19 4.54
N ILE A 87 -8.30 0.03 3.83
CA ILE A 87 -9.62 -0.32 4.36
C ILE A 87 -9.75 -1.82 4.60
N ALA A 88 -9.06 -2.65 3.80
CA ALA A 88 -9.07 -4.11 3.92
C ALA A 88 -8.58 -4.61 5.29
N SER A 89 -7.74 -3.83 5.97
CA SER A 89 -7.23 -4.15 7.31
C SER A 89 -8.18 -3.75 8.45
N SER A 90 -9.24 -3.00 8.16
CA SER A 90 -10.19 -2.57 9.17
C SER A 90 -11.09 -3.74 9.60
N PRO A 91 -11.20 -4.06 10.90
CA PRO A 91 -12.13 -5.07 11.37
C PRO A 91 -13.59 -4.66 11.20
N SER A 92 -13.88 -3.36 11.15
CA SER A 92 -15.24 -2.81 11.03
C SER A 92 -15.20 -1.40 10.44
N VAL A 93 -16.03 -1.17 9.43
CA VAL A 93 -16.25 0.12 8.78
C VAL A 93 -17.71 0.51 9.02
N ALA A 94 -17.92 1.47 9.93
CA ALA A 94 -19.25 1.92 10.35
C ALA A 94 -19.55 3.37 9.94
N ASN A 95 -18.70 3.96 9.09
CA ASN A 95 -18.75 5.37 8.71
C ASN A 95 -18.79 5.60 7.19
N TYR A 96 -19.08 4.56 6.39
CA TYR A 96 -19.30 4.71 4.96
C TYR A 96 -20.79 4.92 4.66
N PRO A 97 -21.20 6.10 4.15
CA PRO A 97 -22.62 6.40 3.95
C PRO A 97 -23.33 5.36 3.07
N GLY A 98 -24.50 4.91 3.51
CA GLY A 98 -25.29 3.87 2.85
C GLY A 98 -24.93 2.44 3.27
N ILE A 99 -23.84 2.22 4.02
CA ILE A 99 -23.46 0.92 4.57
C ILE A 99 -23.36 1.06 6.10
N PRO A 100 -24.34 0.55 6.87
CA PRO A 100 -24.37 0.74 8.32
C PRO A 100 -23.13 0.19 9.03
N ASN A 101 -22.68 -1.01 8.65
CA ASN A 101 -21.45 -1.63 9.14
C ASN A 101 -21.02 -2.75 8.17
N ILE A 102 -19.73 -2.89 7.93
CA ILE A 102 -19.15 -3.95 7.09
C ILE A 102 -17.70 -4.24 7.52
N ALA A 103 -17.22 -5.46 7.35
CA ALA A 103 -15.78 -5.72 7.51
C ALA A 103 -15.00 -5.03 6.38
N GLY A 104 -13.81 -4.53 6.69
CA GLY A 104 -13.00 -3.82 5.71
C GLY A 104 -12.64 -4.66 4.48
N LEU A 105 -12.38 -5.96 4.69
CA LEU A 105 -12.12 -6.92 3.62
C LEU A 105 -13.34 -7.13 2.72
N ASP A 106 -14.52 -7.34 3.30
CA ASP A 106 -15.77 -7.51 2.54
C ASP A 106 -16.10 -6.26 1.71
N PHE A 107 -15.82 -5.06 2.24
CA PHE A 107 -15.97 -3.82 1.50
C PHE A 107 -15.03 -3.74 0.29
N ALA A 108 -13.77 -4.14 0.47
CA ALA A 108 -12.79 -4.18 -0.62
C ALA A 108 -13.18 -5.18 -1.71
N ASP A 109 -13.63 -6.37 -1.31
CA ASP A 109 -14.05 -7.43 -2.23
C ASP A 109 -15.28 -7.01 -3.03
N ALA A 110 -16.24 -6.31 -2.40
CA ALA A 110 -17.40 -5.77 -3.09
C ALA A 110 -17.02 -4.75 -4.18
N LEU A 111 -16.07 -3.85 -3.90
CA LEU A 111 -15.56 -2.90 -4.89
C LEU A 111 -14.80 -3.60 -6.01
N LEU A 112 -13.95 -4.59 -5.68
CA LEU A 112 -13.18 -5.36 -6.65
C LEU A 112 -14.11 -6.12 -7.60
N SER A 113 -15.20 -6.69 -7.07
CA SER A 113 -16.20 -7.42 -7.84
C SER A 113 -16.87 -6.51 -8.87
N GLN A 114 -17.29 -5.30 -8.46
CA GLN A 114 -17.91 -4.34 -9.38
C GLN A 114 -16.99 -3.95 -10.55
N VAL A 115 -15.70 -3.71 -10.29
CA VAL A 115 -14.78 -3.32 -11.37
C VAL A 115 -14.45 -4.50 -12.28
N THR A 116 -14.34 -5.71 -11.72
CA THR A 116 -14.05 -6.93 -12.49
C THR A 116 -15.24 -7.31 -13.37
N GLU A 117 -16.48 -7.20 -12.87
CA GLU A 117 -17.70 -7.44 -13.64
C GLU A 117 -17.88 -6.46 -14.81
N LEU A 118 -17.37 -5.23 -14.68
CA LEU A 118 -17.35 -4.24 -15.76
C LEU A 118 -16.19 -4.44 -16.75
N GLY A 119 -15.33 -5.45 -16.55
CA GLY A 119 -14.24 -5.78 -17.46
C GLY A 119 -12.95 -4.99 -17.23
N ALA A 120 -12.64 -4.62 -15.99
CA ALA A 120 -11.32 -4.09 -15.65
C ALA A 120 -10.22 -5.12 -15.96
N ASP A 121 -9.18 -4.68 -16.66
CA ASP A 121 -7.93 -5.43 -16.69
C ASP A 121 -7.20 -5.19 -15.37
N ILE A 122 -6.74 -6.25 -14.70
CA ILE A 122 -6.09 -6.18 -13.39
C ILE A 122 -4.75 -6.91 -13.46
N ASP A 123 -3.68 -6.28 -12.95
CA ASP A 123 -2.38 -6.93 -12.80
C ASP A 123 -1.77 -6.61 -11.42
N VAL A 124 -1.15 -7.63 -10.82
CA VAL A 124 -0.49 -7.53 -9.53
C VAL A 124 1.01 -7.31 -9.77
N THR A 125 1.42 -6.06 -9.79
CA THR A 125 2.81 -5.66 -9.99
C THR A 125 3.11 -4.32 -9.33
N CYS A 126 4.32 -4.17 -8.81
CA CYS A 126 4.79 -2.91 -8.23
C CYS A 126 5.20 -1.94 -9.34
N VAL A 127 4.57 -0.76 -9.35
CA VAL A 127 4.96 0.37 -10.21
C VAL A 127 6.16 1.08 -9.59
N THR A 128 7.24 1.18 -10.35
CA THR A 128 8.52 1.77 -9.92
C THR A 128 8.80 3.12 -10.58
N GLY A 129 8.07 3.46 -11.65
CA GLY A 129 8.27 4.73 -12.33
C GLY A 129 7.20 5.07 -13.35
N LEU A 130 7.24 6.33 -13.79
CA LEU A 130 6.39 6.87 -14.83
C LEU A 130 7.24 7.66 -15.82
N ARG A 131 7.02 7.44 -17.12
CA ARG A 131 7.69 8.15 -18.19
C ARG A 131 6.67 8.73 -19.16
N LYS A 132 6.79 10.01 -19.48
CA LYS A 132 5.98 10.63 -20.56
C LYS A 132 6.52 10.16 -21.90
N ILE A 133 5.61 9.80 -22.81
CA ILE A 133 5.93 9.39 -24.18
C ILE A 133 5.10 10.21 -25.17
N GLY A 134 5.42 10.13 -26.46
CA GLY A 134 4.60 10.75 -27.51
C GLY A 134 3.18 10.18 -27.48
N GLY A 135 2.19 11.00 -27.12
CA GLY A 135 0.78 10.61 -27.07
C GLY A 135 0.29 10.01 -25.74
N GLY A 136 1.11 9.98 -24.69
CA GLY A 136 0.66 9.51 -23.38
C GLY A 136 1.78 9.25 -22.37
N PHE A 137 1.65 8.16 -21.63
CA PHE A 137 2.54 7.73 -20.57
C PHE A 137 2.88 6.26 -20.69
N GLU A 138 4.05 5.93 -20.17
CA GLU A 138 4.48 4.58 -19.90
C GLU A 138 4.63 4.39 -18.39
N VAL A 139 3.92 3.40 -17.86
CA VAL A 139 3.95 2.98 -16.46
C VAL A 139 4.94 1.86 -16.33
N ILE A 140 6.02 2.11 -15.61
CA ILE A 140 7.15 1.19 -15.44
C ILE A 140 6.90 0.39 -14.17
N CYS A 141 6.92 -0.93 -14.30
CA CYS A 141 6.73 -1.90 -13.23
C CYS A 141 7.97 -2.78 -13.08
N GLU A 142 8.09 -3.48 -11.97
CA GLU A 142 9.22 -4.41 -11.73
C GLU A 142 9.40 -5.43 -12.86
N ASN A 143 8.29 -5.90 -13.44
CA ASN A 143 8.34 -6.95 -14.43
C ASN A 143 8.32 -6.44 -15.88
N GLY A 144 8.04 -5.16 -16.14
CA GLY A 144 7.81 -4.65 -17.51
C GLY A 144 7.15 -3.27 -17.52
N ALA A 145 6.51 -2.87 -18.61
CA ALA A 145 5.87 -1.56 -18.73
C ALA A 145 4.56 -1.60 -19.52
N PHE A 146 3.66 -0.66 -19.19
CA PHE A 146 2.37 -0.50 -19.83
C PHE A 146 2.22 0.89 -20.43
N SER A 147 1.77 0.98 -21.68
CA SER A 147 1.50 2.27 -22.35
C SER A 147 0.04 2.67 -22.20
N CYS A 148 -0.21 3.96 -21.92
CA CYS A 148 -1.55 4.50 -21.73
C CYS A 148 -1.66 5.98 -22.10
N LYS A 149 -2.87 6.48 -22.35
CA LYS A 149 -3.09 7.91 -22.64
C LYS A 149 -3.06 8.76 -21.37
N THR A 150 -3.65 8.25 -20.29
CA THR A 150 -3.69 8.91 -18.98
C THR A 150 -3.31 7.95 -17.86
N VAL A 151 -2.83 8.52 -16.74
CA VAL A 151 -2.51 7.78 -15.52
C VAL A 151 -3.27 8.38 -14.35
N ILE A 152 -3.85 7.54 -13.50
CA ILE A 152 -4.40 7.94 -12.21
C ILE A 152 -3.53 7.33 -11.11
N LEU A 153 -2.98 8.18 -10.25
CA LEU A 153 -2.22 7.76 -9.08
C LEU A 153 -3.15 7.66 -7.87
N ALA A 154 -3.44 6.43 -7.47
CA ALA A 154 -4.26 6.07 -6.32
C ALA A 154 -3.48 5.21 -5.32
N THR A 155 -2.17 5.49 -5.16
CA THR A 155 -1.19 4.67 -4.41
C THR A 155 -1.42 4.66 -2.90
N GLY A 156 -2.33 5.48 -2.40
CA GLY A 156 -2.62 5.59 -0.97
C GLY A 156 -1.42 6.09 -0.16
N VAL A 157 -1.45 5.75 1.13
CA VAL A 157 -0.39 6.04 2.10
C VAL A 157 -0.12 4.79 2.94
N ARG A 158 1.04 4.74 3.58
CA ARG A 158 1.37 3.73 4.60
C ARG A 158 1.63 4.42 5.92
N HIS A 159 1.08 3.88 7.00
CA HIS A 159 1.35 4.41 8.33
C HIS A 159 2.77 4.08 8.76
N ARG A 160 3.41 5.03 9.44
CA ARG A 160 4.69 4.78 10.10
C ARG A 160 4.39 4.09 11.43
N THR A 161 4.90 2.88 11.59
CA THR A 161 4.82 2.13 12.85
C THR A 161 5.87 2.65 13.84
N LEU A 162 5.68 2.31 15.13
CA LEU A 162 6.60 2.65 16.21
C LEU A 162 7.79 1.68 16.28
N GLY A 163 7.69 0.52 15.64
CA GLY A 163 8.72 -0.52 15.67
C GLY A 163 8.71 -1.32 16.97
N LEU A 164 7.55 -1.44 17.62
CA LEU A 164 7.42 -2.14 18.90
C LEU A 164 7.33 -3.67 18.68
N PRO A 165 7.78 -4.48 19.64
CA PRO A 165 7.52 -5.92 19.63
C PRO A 165 6.00 -6.19 19.56
N GLU A 166 5.59 -7.10 18.68
CA GLU A 166 4.19 -7.49 18.46
C GLU A 166 3.23 -6.37 18.00
N GLU A 167 3.73 -5.21 17.54
CA GLU A 167 2.89 -4.08 17.09
C GLU A 167 1.83 -4.52 16.06
N ASP A 168 2.24 -5.29 15.04
CA ASP A 168 1.36 -5.80 13.99
C ASP A 168 0.20 -6.67 14.52
N ARG A 169 0.40 -7.38 15.64
CA ARG A 169 -0.61 -8.24 16.26
C ARG A 169 -1.76 -7.43 16.86
N TYR A 170 -1.49 -6.20 17.27
CA TYR A 170 -2.45 -5.32 17.93
C TYR A 170 -3.07 -4.26 17.01
N ILE A 171 -2.61 -4.15 15.75
CA ILE A 171 -3.27 -3.31 14.75
C ILE A 171 -4.72 -3.77 14.56
N GLY A 172 -5.67 -2.85 14.68
CA GLY A 172 -7.11 -3.13 14.66
C GLY A 172 -7.65 -3.82 15.92
N ARG A 173 -6.79 -4.05 16.93
CA ARG A 173 -7.13 -4.70 18.21
C ARG A 173 -6.59 -3.92 19.43
N GLY A 174 -6.53 -2.59 19.31
CA GLY A 174 -6.01 -1.69 20.35
C GLY A 174 -5.05 -0.65 19.78
N ILE A 175 -4.33 -0.97 18.70
CA ILE A 175 -3.53 -0.02 17.94
C ILE A 175 -4.34 0.44 16.73
N SER A 176 -4.53 1.75 16.63
CA SER A 176 -5.24 2.42 15.54
C SER A 176 -4.41 3.59 15.00
N PHE A 177 -4.64 3.91 13.73
CA PHE A 177 -4.03 5.05 13.05
C PHE A 177 -5.06 6.15 12.68
N CYS A 178 -6.32 5.99 13.08
CA CYS A 178 -7.41 6.92 12.78
C CYS A 178 -8.38 6.99 13.96
N ALA A 179 -8.32 8.05 14.76
CA ALA A 179 -9.23 8.22 15.89
C ALA A 179 -10.67 8.45 15.45
N ILE A 180 -10.91 9.15 14.34
CA ILE A 180 -12.28 9.33 13.83
C ILE A 180 -12.92 7.99 13.48
N CYS A 181 -12.13 7.04 12.99
CA CYS A 181 -12.57 5.70 12.62
C CYS A 181 -12.88 4.88 13.87
N ASP A 182 -11.92 4.82 14.81
CA ASP A 182 -11.96 3.81 15.88
C ASP A 182 -12.30 4.37 17.27
N GLY A 183 -12.11 5.67 17.48
CA GLY A 183 -12.35 6.36 18.76
C GLY A 183 -13.73 6.08 19.38
N PRO A 184 -14.84 6.07 18.61
CA PRO A 184 -16.14 5.68 19.13
C PRO A 184 -16.19 4.30 19.81
N PHE A 185 -15.37 3.33 19.40
CA PHE A 185 -15.29 2.00 20.03
C PHE A 185 -14.58 2.01 21.40
N TYR A 186 -13.89 3.10 21.73
CA TYR A 186 -13.16 3.30 22.99
C TYR A 186 -13.82 4.34 23.91
N LYS A 187 -15.13 4.61 23.71
CA LYS A 187 -15.88 5.52 24.57
C LYS A 187 -15.73 5.17 26.06
N GLY A 188 -15.31 6.15 26.86
CA GLY A 188 -15.09 6.00 28.30
C GLY A 188 -13.91 5.13 28.71
N LYS A 189 -13.05 4.72 27.76
CA LYS A 189 -11.80 3.98 28.04
C LYS A 189 -10.61 4.93 28.00
N ALA A 190 -9.53 4.54 28.67
CA ALA A 190 -8.25 5.22 28.53
C ALA A 190 -7.67 5.00 27.13
N ALA A 191 -7.17 6.06 26.51
CA ALA A 191 -6.50 6.03 25.22
C ALA A 191 -5.21 6.85 25.28
N ALA A 192 -4.23 6.51 24.44
CA ALA A 192 -2.99 7.23 24.28
C ALA A 192 -2.76 7.58 22.81
N VAL A 193 -2.25 8.78 22.54
CA VAL A 193 -1.86 9.22 21.20
C VAL A 193 -0.35 9.35 21.15
N VAL A 194 0.28 8.70 20.16
CA VAL A 194 1.74 8.74 19.98
C VAL A 194 2.09 9.63 18.79
N GLY A 195 2.71 10.77 19.07
CA GLY A 195 3.21 11.71 18.07
C GLY A 195 3.29 13.14 18.60
N GLY A 196 4.07 13.99 17.94
CA GLY A 196 4.26 15.40 18.31
C GLY A 196 3.94 16.41 17.20
N GLY A 197 3.29 15.95 16.12
CA GLY A 197 2.88 16.80 15.01
C GLY A 197 1.40 17.20 15.07
N ASN A 198 0.94 17.96 14.07
CA ASN A 198 -0.44 18.44 13.97
C ASN A 198 -1.47 17.30 14.05
N SER A 199 -1.22 16.19 13.35
CA SER A 199 -2.12 15.02 13.39
C SER A 199 -2.29 14.51 14.83
N ALA A 200 -1.20 14.34 15.59
CA ALA A 200 -1.31 13.85 16.96
C ALA A 200 -2.13 14.79 17.85
N LEU A 201 -1.97 16.11 17.70
CA LEU A 201 -2.77 17.09 18.44
C LEU A 201 -4.26 17.03 18.06
N GLN A 202 -4.56 16.97 16.76
CA GLN A 202 -5.95 16.92 16.27
C GLN A 202 -6.66 15.64 16.73
N GLU A 203 -5.98 14.49 16.62
CA GLU A 203 -6.51 13.19 17.04
C GLU A 203 -6.69 13.13 18.57
N ALA A 204 -5.75 13.69 19.35
CA ALA A 204 -5.87 13.77 20.81
C ALA A 204 -7.03 14.68 21.25
N LEU A 205 -7.20 15.84 20.61
CA LEU A 205 -8.35 16.73 20.85
C LEU A 205 -9.67 16.02 20.55
N TYR A 206 -9.74 15.30 19.44
CA TYR A 206 -10.93 14.51 19.10
C TYR A 206 -11.22 13.42 20.14
N LEU A 207 -10.21 12.61 20.51
CA LEU A 207 -10.37 11.55 21.50
C LEU A 207 -10.71 12.08 22.90
N SER A 208 -10.24 13.28 23.26
CA SER A 208 -10.55 13.88 24.57
C SER A 208 -12.05 14.09 24.81
N GLY A 209 -12.85 14.20 23.74
CA GLY A 209 -14.31 14.30 23.83
C GLY A 209 -15.03 12.95 23.93
N ILE A 210 -14.30 11.82 23.86
CA ILE A 210 -14.87 10.46 23.73
C ILE A 210 -14.32 9.52 24.80
N CYS A 211 -13.02 9.58 25.03
CA CYS A 211 -12.26 8.79 25.99
C CYS A 211 -12.21 9.46 27.37
N ALA A 212 -11.77 8.71 28.38
CA ALA A 212 -11.76 9.13 29.80
C ALA A 212 -10.37 9.55 30.28
#